data_AF-A0A9E8SFN8-F1
#
_entry.id   AF-A0A9E8SFN8-F1
#
_cell.length_a   1.000
_cell.length_b   1.000
_cell.length_c   1.000
_cell.angle_alpha   90.00
_cell.angle_beta   90.00
_cell.angle_gamma   90.00
#
_symmetry.space_group_name_H-M   'P 1'
#
loop_
_entity.id
_entity.type
_entity.pdbx_description
1 polymer ?
#
loop_
_entity_poly.entity_id
_entity_poly.type
_entity_poly.pdbx_seq_one_letter_code
_entity_poly.pdbx_strand_id
1 'polypeptide(L)' 'MELPKHLITSYNKEIKFKQEMRGNAEVITEDLRLAERFFYQIKDIFK' A
#
# COMPACT_ATOMS: atom_id res chain seq x y z
N MET A 1 7.62 -20.65 -20.73
CA MET A 1 7.51 -19.36 -20.01
C MET A 1 8.06 -19.58 -18.62
N GLU A 2 9.19 -18.98 -18.29
CA GLU A 2 9.82 -19.14 -16.96
C GLU A 2 9.23 -18.09 -16.01
N LEU A 3 8.77 -18.52 -14.83
CA LEU A 3 8.40 -17.60 -13.78
C LEU A 3 9.67 -16.90 -13.27
N PRO A 4 9.61 -15.59 -12.96
CA PRO A 4 10.76 -14.87 -12.43
C PRO A 4 11.27 -15.56 -11.16
N LYS A 5 12.60 -15.77 -11.09
CA LYS A 5 13.27 -16.53 -10.01
C LYS A 5 12.98 -15.98 -8.60
N HIS A 6 12.58 -14.72 -8.51
CA HIS A 6 12.29 -14.04 -7.26
C HIS A 6 10.99 -13.23 -7.42
N LEU A 7 10.06 -13.38 -6.49
CA LEU A 7 8.86 -12.57 -6.41
C LEU A 7 9.17 -11.37 -5.51
N ILE A 8 9.29 -10.18 -6.09
CA ILE A 8 9.61 -8.94 -5.36
C ILE A 8 8.36 -8.06 -5.28
N THR A 9 7.97 -7.65 -4.08
CA THR A 9 6.87 -6.70 -3.87
C THR A 9 7.26 -5.28 -4.25
N SER A 10 6.28 -4.39 -4.46
CA SER A 10 6.53 -2.95 -4.67
C SER A 10 7.29 -2.28 -3.50
N TYR A 11 7.34 -2.93 -2.34
CA TYR A 11 8.12 -2.53 -1.17
C TYR A 11 9.48 -3.24 -1.08
N ASN A 12 9.95 -3.82 -2.18
CA ASN A 12 11.22 -4.53 -2.30
C ASN A 12 11.38 -5.72 -1.33
N LYS A 13 10.26 -6.31 -0.90
CA LYS A 13 10.25 -7.55 -0.09
C LYS A 13 10.19 -8.78 -0.98
N GLU A 14 11.03 -9.76 -0.69
CA GLU A 14 11.05 -11.04 -1.38
C GLU A 14 9.98 -11.99 -0.84
N ILE A 15 9.20 -12.58 -1.75
CA ILE A 15 8.18 -13.58 -1.44
C ILE A 15 8.71 -14.95 -1.86
N LYS A 16 8.71 -15.90 -0.91
CA LYS A 16 9.03 -17.30 -1.19
C LYS A 16 7.89 -17.93 -1.98
N PHE A 17 8.17 -18.33 -3.21
CA PHE A 17 7.22 -19.07 -4.03
C PHE A 17 6.94 -20.45 -3.39
N LYS A 18 5.67 -20.73 -3.12
CA LYS A 18 5.17 -22.05 -2.76
C LYS A 18 4.19 -22.48 -3.84
N GLN A 19 4.21 -23.76 -4.22
CA GLN A 19 3.17 -24.29 -5.10
C GLN A 19 1.80 -24.14 -4.42
N GLU A 20 0.77 -23.85 -5.21
CA GLU A 20 -0.60 -23.59 -4.71
C GLU A 20 -0.73 -22.41 -3.74
N MET A 21 0.10 -21.37 -3.87
CA MET A 21 -0.08 -20.14 -3.11
C MET A 21 -1.46 -19.52 -3.32
N ARG A 22 -2.25 -19.46 -2.23
CA ARG A 22 -3.48 -18.68 -2.15
C ARG A 22 -3.14 -17.29 -1.64
N GLY A 23 -3.40 -16.26 -2.44
CA GLY A 23 -3.24 -14.87 -2.05
C GLY A 23 -4.60 -14.20 -1.93
N ASN A 24 -4.85 -13.51 -0.82
CA ASN A 24 -5.94 -12.55 -0.71
C ASN A 24 -5.34 -11.16 -0.90
N ALA A 25 -5.89 -10.39 -1.83
CA ALA A 25 -5.54 -8.99 -2.01
C ALA A 25 -6.71 -8.15 -1.51
N GLU A 26 -6.46 -7.32 -0.51
CA GLU A 26 -7.44 -6.36 0.01
C GLU A 26 -6.94 -4.95 -0.31
N VAL A 27 -7.79 -4.15 -0.93
CA VAL A 27 -7.51 -2.74 -1.19
C VAL A 27 -7.98 -1.96 0.02
N ILE A 28 -7.07 -1.78 0.98
CA ILE A 28 -7.30 -0.95 2.16
C ILE A 28 -6.88 0.47 1.77
N THR A 29 -7.83 1.29 1.34
CA THR A 29 -7.62 2.73 1.22
C THR A 29 -7.94 3.37 2.56
N GLU A 30 -7.05 4.22 3.07
CA GLU A 30 -7.43 5.12 4.16
C GLU A 30 -8.50 6.08 3.63
N ASP A 31 -9.62 6.21 4.34
CA ASP A 31 -10.60 7.29 4.11
C ASP A 31 -9.98 8.61 4.57
N LEU A 32 -8.97 9.08 3.83
CA LEU A 32 -8.47 10.44 3.96
C LEU A 32 -9.59 11.36 3.50
N ARG A 33 -10.40 11.79 4.45
CA ARG A 33 -11.47 12.73 4.18
C ARG A 33 -10.78 14.02 3.78
N LEU A 34 -11.29 14.67 2.73
CA LEU A 34 -10.79 15.97 2.29
C LEU A 34 -10.74 16.97 3.48
N ALA A 35 -11.67 16.81 4.45
CA ALA A 35 -11.68 17.46 5.76
C ALA A 35 -10.33 17.45 6.49
N GLU A 36 -9.63 16.31 6.54
CA GLU A 36 -8.30 16.17 7.17
C GLU A 36 -7.24 17.05 6.49
N ARG A 37 -7.29 17.20 5.16
CA ARG A 37 -6.44 18.18 4.44
C ARG A 37 -6.77 19.62 4.79
N PHE A 38 -8.04 19.95 4.97
CA PHE A 38 -8.45 21.31 5.35
C PHE A 38 -8.00 21.68 6.76
N PHE A 39 -7.99 20.73 7.72
CA PHE A 39 -7.52 21.01 9.09
C PHE A 39 -6.03 21.41 9.15
N TYR A 40 -5.18 20.92 8.24
CA TYR A 40 -3.78 21.37 8.16
C TYR A 40 -3.68 22.84 7.74
N GLN A 41 -4.44 23.25 6.71
CA GLN A 41 -4.46 24.65 6.26
C GLN A 41 -5.00 25.58 7.34
N ILE A 42 -6.02 25.14 8.08
CA ILE A 42 -6.59 25.93 9.18
C ILE A 42 -5.58 26.10 10.33
N LYS A 43 -4.84 25.04 10.70
CA LYS A 43 -3.81 25.12 11.74
C LYS A 43 -2.67 26.08 11.40
N ASP A 44 -2.30 26.19 10.12
CA ASP A 44 -1.25 27.12 9.68
C ASP A 44 -1.71 28.59 9.72
N ILE A 45 -3.02 28.86 9.62
CA ILE A 45 -3.58 30.23 9.69
C ILE A 45 -3.68 30.75 11.15
N PHE A 46 -3.83 29.84 12.12
CA PHE A 46 -3.91 30.19 13.55
C PHE A 46 -2.53 30.26 14.25
N LYS A 47 -1.44 30.23 13.50
CA LYS A 47 -0.08 30.47 13.98
C LYS A 47 0.34 31.91 13.71
#